data_AF-A0A379SXK8-F1
#
_entry.id   AF-A0A379SXK8-F1
#
_cell.length_a   1.000
_cell.length_b   1.000
_cell.length_c   1.000
_cell.angle_alpha   90.00
_cell.angle_beta   90.00
_cell.angle_gamma   90.00
#
_symmetry.space_group_name_H-M   'P 1'
#
loop_
_entity.id
_entity.type
_entity.pdbx_description
1 polymer ?
#
loop_
_entity_poly.entity_id
_entity_poly.type
_entity_poly.pdbx_seq_one_letter_code
_entity_poly.pdbx_strand_id
1 'polypeptide(L)'
;MAPGLSDKCVLSYGAFPDIANDFSQQSLLMPGGAVVNGDFKNVMPVDLADPQQIQEFVDHAWYRYPDDQLGRHPFDGITDPWYNPGDVKGSDTHIQQLNEQERYSWIKAPRWHGHAMEVGPLARTLIAYHKGDAATIESVDRMMSALKLPLAGIQSTLGRILCRAHEAQWAVSKLQYFFDRLMTNLKNGDRAHR
;
A
#
# COMPACT_ATOMS: atom_id res chain seq x y z
N MET A 1 2.79 -21.99 7.31
CA MET A 1 3.02 -20.94 6.29
C MET A 1 3.88 -19.88 6.93
N ALA A 2 4.98 -19.47 6.31
CA ALA A 2 5.82 -18.40 6.87
C ALA A 2 5.00 -17.09 6.92
N PRO A 3 4.82 -16.47 8.10
CA PRO A 3 4.02 -15.25 8.22
C PRO A 3 4.75 -14.10 7.51
N GLY A 4 4.03 -13.38 6.65
CA GLY A 4 4.51 -12.15 6.03
C GLY A 4 4.35 -10.95 6.98
N LEU A 5 4.15 -9.76 6.41
CA LEU A 5 3.75 -8.57 7.18
C LEU A 5 2.22 -8.39 7.21
N SER A 6 1.45 -9.13 6.40
CA SER A 6 0.00 -8.98 6.28
C SER A 6 -0.81 -9.19 7.56
N ASP A 7 -0.26 -9.88 8.56
CA ASP A 7 -0.83 -10.07 9.90
C ASP A 7 -0.25 -9.12 10.96
N LYS A 8 0.65 -8.21 10.55
CA LYS A 8 1.39 -7.28 11.42
C LYS A 8 1.20 -5.83 11.00
N CYS A 9 1.62 -5.48 9.79
CA CYS A 9 1.71 -4.10 9.32
C CYS A 9 1.22 -3.97 7.88
N VAL A 10 0.14 -3.20 7.67
CA VAL A 10 -0.45 -2.95 6.35
C VAL A 10 -0.78 -1.48 6.14
N LEU A 11 -0.68 -0.99 4.90
CA LEU A 11 -0.84 0.42 4.57
C LEU A 11 -1.67 0.63 3.29
N SER A 12 -2.57 1.60 3.33
CA SER A 12 -3.32 2.16 2.20
C SER A 12 -3.43 3.67 2.34
N TYR A 13 -3.17 4.44 1.29
CA TYR A 13 -3.47 5.89 1.31
C TYR A 13 -4.95 6.17 1.05
N GLY A 14 -5.65 5.22 0.45
CA GLY A 14 -6.97 5.41 -0.13
C GLY A 14 -6.90 6.00 -1.55
N ALA A 15 -8.01 5.87 -2.28
CA ALA A 15 -8.09 6.26 -3.69
C ALA A 15 -9.54 6.50 -4.12
N PHE A 16 -9.70 6.95 -5.37
CA PHE A 16 -11.00 7.17 -6.04
C PHE A 16 -11.90 8.17 -5.29
N PRO A 17 -11.52 9.46 -5.26
CA PRO A 17 -12.34 10.51 -4.67
C PRO A 17 -13.66 10.65 -5.42
N ASP A 18 -14.78 10.57 -4.71
CA ASP A 18 -16.12 10.73 -5.25
C ASP A 18 -16.55 12.20 -5.32
N ILE A 19 -15.98 13.03 -4.45
CA ILE A 19 -16.09 14.48 -4.47
C ILE A 19 -14.84 15.04 -5.14
N ALA A 20 -15.02 15.76 -6.25
CA ALA A 20 -13.91 16.27 -7.05
C ALA A 20 -13.01 17.21 -6.22
N ASN A 21 -11.70 16.97 -6.29
CA ASN A 21 -10.64 17.70 -5.55
C ASN A 21 -10.68 17.54 -4.02
N ASP A 22 -11.55 16.70 -3.47
CA ASP A 22 -11.56 16.35 -2.06
C ASP A 22 -10.92 14.97 -1.87
N PHE A 23 -9.75 14.95 -1.20
CA PHE A 23 -9.00 13.74 -0.87
C PHE A 23 -9.19 13.28 0.58
N SER A 24 -10.20 13.80 1.28
CA SER A 24 -10.57 13.34 2.61
C SER A 24 -11.13 11.92 2.58
N GLN A 25 -11.07 11.24 3.73
CA GLN A 25 -11.61 9.89 3.88
C GLN A 25 -13.13 9.79 3.63
N GLN A 26 -13.86 10.91 3.60
CA GLN A 26 -15.28 10.94 3.26
C GLN A 26 -15.51 10.82 1.75
N SER A 27 -14.57 11.30 0.94
CA SER A 27 -14.63 11.28 -0.52
C SER A 27 -14.05 10.00 -1.11
N LEU A 28 -13.03 9.42 -0.50
CA LEU A 28 -12.32 8.26 -1.06
C LEU A 28 -13.16 6.98 -0.98
N LEU A 29 -13.60 6.47 -2.15
CA LEU A 29 -14.35 5.21 -2.26
C LEU A 29 -13.50 3.97 -1.92
N MET A 30 -12.18 4.09 -2.03
CA MET A 30 -11.24 3.10 -1.51
C MET A 30 -10.64 3.63 -0.20
N PRO A 31 -10.91 3.01 0.96
CA PRO A 31 -10.44 3.51 2.24
C PRO A 31 -8.91 3.58 2.38
N GLY A 32 -8.44 4.65 3.03
CA GLY A 32 -7.06 4.78 3.52
C GLY A 32 -6.93 4.44 4.99
N GLY A 33 -5.71 4.12 5.41
CA GLY A 33 -5.32 3.84 6.78
C GLY A 33 -4.04 2.99 6.88
N ALA A 34 -3.49 2.93 8.09
CA ALA A 34 -2.38 2.08 8.46
C ALA A 34 -2.76 1.20 9.65
N VAL A 35 -2.24 -0.03 9.67
CA VAL A 35 -2.27 -0.91 10.85
C VAL A 35 -0.84 -1.32 11.13
N VAL A 36 -0.46 -1.34 12.40
CA VAL A 36 0.85 -1.81 12.88
C VAL A 36 0.68 -2.78 14.04
N ASN A 37 1.68 -3.62 14.29
CA ASN A 37 1.71 -4.59 15.40
C ASN A 37 0.50 -5.55 15.46
N GLY A 38 -0.17 -5.77 14.33
CA GLY A 38 -1.33 -6.64 14.22
C GLY A 38 -2.61 -6.09 14.86
N ASP A 39 -2.63 -4.81 15.25
CA ASP A 39 -3.80 -4.20 15.90
C ASP A 39 -4.82 -3.70 14.86
N PHE A 40 -5.50 -4.65 14.22
CA PHE A 40 -6.55 -4.35 13.23
C PHE A 40 -7.80 -3.69 13.82
N LYS A 41 -7.89 -3.52 15.15
CA LYS A 41 -8.96 -2.72 15.77
C LYS A 41 -8.65 -1.22 15.71
N ASN A 42 -7.39 -0.87 15.51
CA ASN A 42 -6.91 0.51 15.46
C ASN A 42 -6.35 0.84 14.07
N VAL A 43 -7.25 1.18 13.14
CA VAL A 43 -6.83 1.68 11.83
C VAL A 43 -6.45 3.15 11.94
N MET A 44 -5.16 3.44 11.87
CA MET A 44 -4.59 4.78 12.04
C MET A 44 -4.74 5.60 10.75
N PRO A 45 -5.00 6.92 10.85
CA PRO A 45 -4.97 7.81 9.69
C PRO A 45 -3.55 7.96 9.15
N VAL A 46 -3.44 8.29 7.87
CA VAL A 46 -2.17 8.54 7.18
C VAL A 46 -2.15 9.98 6.69
N ASP A 47 -1.10 10.72 7.05
CA ASP A 47 -0.81 12.06 6.57
C ASP A 47 0.49 12.03 5.75
N LEU A 48 0.38 12.37 4.46
CA LEU A 48 1.49 12.36 3.52
C LEU A 48 2.38 13.61 3.63
N ALA A 49 1.97 14.61 4.41
CA ALA A 49 2.75 15.82 4.65
C ALA A 49 3.50 15.79 5.99
N ASP A 50 3.15 14.86 6.88
CA ASP A 50 3.84 14.67 8.16
C ASP A 50 5.22 14.04 7.95
N PRO A 51 6.32 14.77 8.25
CA PRO A 51 7.68 14.27 8.03
C PRO A 51 8.07 13.09 8.93
N GLN A 52 7.28 12.79 9.97
CA GLN A 52 7.51 11.65 10.87
C GLN A 52 6.82 10.36 10.39
N GLN A 53 5.94 10.44 9.40
CA GLN A 53 5.22 9.28 8.90
C GLN A 53 6.01 8.51 7.85
N ILE A 54 5.98 8.99 6.61
CA ILE A 54 6.58 8.25 5.48
C ILE A 54 8.03 8.68 5.33
N GLN A 55 8.94 7.75 5.53
CA GLN A 55 10.38 8.00 5.38
C GLN A 55 11.03 6.91 4.56
N GLU A 56 11.99 7.28 3.71
CA GLU A 56 12.82 6.33 2.95
C GLU A 56 14.24 6.27 3.53
N PHE A 57 14.73 5.05 3.74
CA PHE A 57 16.10 4.74 4.19
C PHE A 57 16.94 4.18 3.05
N VAL A 58 18.27 4.35 3.13
CA VAL A 58 19.23 3.95 2.07
C VAL A 58 20.47 3.22 2.59
N ASP A 59 20.54 2.93 3.89
CA ASP A 59 21.59 2.12 4.54
C ASP A 59 21.85 0.78 3.82
N HIS A 60 20.79 0.14 3.32
CA HIS A 60 20.86 -1.10 2.55
C HIS A 60 20.57 -0.94 1.04
N ALA A 61 20.60 0.29 0.53
CA ALA A 61 20.35 0.60 -0.87
C ALA A 61 21.53 1.33 -1.54
N TRP A 62 21.62 1.23 -2.86
CA TRP A 62 22.67 1.84 -3.68
C TRP A 62 22.43 3.34 -3.92
N TYR A 63 22.32 4.11 -2.84
CA TYR A 63 22.17 5.57 -2.87
C TYR A 63 23.01 6.25 -1.78
N ARG A 64 23.34 7.53 -1.98
CA ARG A 64 23.99 8.36 -0.95
C ARG A 64 23.00 9.28 -0.26
N TYR A 65 22.99 9.24 1.07
CA TYR A 65 22.48 10.30 1.94
C TYR A 65 23.65 10.92 2.72
N PRO A 66 23.50 12.17 3.20
CA PRO A 66 24.46 12.77 4.12
C PRO A 66 24.66 11.97 5.41
N ASP A 67 23.57 11.38 5.91
CA ASP A 67 23.54 10.39 7.01
C ASP A 67 22.61 9.25 6.57
N ASP A 68 23.16 8.05 6.40
CA ASP A 68 22.43 6.88 5.92
C ASP A 68 21.64 6.15 7.02
N GLN A 69 21.87 6.49 8.29
CA GLN A 69 21.15 5.94 9.45
C GLN A 69 19.78 6.60 9.65
N LEU A 70 19.52 7.72 8.98
CA LEU A 70 18.29 8.49 9.10
C LEU A 70 17.41 8.37 7.86
N GLY A 71 16.14 8.07 8.10
CA GLY A 71 15.10 8.11 7.08
C GLY A 71 14.77 9.54 6.69
N ARG A 72 14.42 9.75 5.41
CA ARG A 72 14.02 11.07 4.90
C ARG A 72 12.60 11.02 4.37
N HIS A 73 11.80 12.02 4.77
CA HIS A 73 10.50 12.24 4.15
C HIS A 73 10.67 12.60 2.66
N PRO A 74 9.76 12.20 1.75
CA PRO A 74 9.91 12.46 0.32
C PRO A 74 10.13 13.92 -0.07
N PHE A 75 9.57 14.89 0.65
CA PHE A 75 9.84 16.32 0.40
C PHE A 75 11.32 16.71 0.61
N ASP A 76 12.03 15.97 1.47
CA ASP A 76 13.45 16.12 1.74
C ASP A 76 14.28 14.99 1.08
N GLY A 77 13.66 14.20 0.21
CA GLY A 77 14.25 13.01 -0.39
C GLY A 77 15.43 13.33 -1.30
N ILE A 78 16.43 12.44 -1.30
CA ILE A 78 17.62 12.56 -2.16
C ILE A 78 17.68 11.33 -3.07
N THR A 79 18.07 11.50 -4.32
CA THR A 79 18.33 10.39 -5.24
C THR A 79 19.69 10.61 -5.89
N ASP A 80 20.75 10.27 -5.16
CA ASP A 80 22.13 10.22 -5.66
C ASP A 80 22.54 8.75 -5.78
N PRO A 81 22.52 8.15 -6.99
CA PRO A 81 22.80 6.73 -7.19
C PRO A 81 24.26 6.41 -6.89
N TRP A 82 24.48 5.31 -6.17
CA TRP A 82 25.80 4.82 -5.80
C TRP A 82 25.83 3.31 -5.79
N TYR A 83 26.19 2.74 -6.94
CA TYR A 83 26.42 1.31 -7.06
C TYR A 83 27.62 0.92 -6.22
N ASN A 84 27.35 0.31 -5.07
CA ASN A 84 28.35 -0.19 -4.15
C ASN A 84 27.80 -1.49 -3.51
N PRO A 85 27.99 -2.64 -4.16
CA PRO A 85 27.49 -3.92 -3.66
C PRO A 85 28.30 -4.46 -2.46
N GLY A 86 29.41 -3.81 -2.09
CA GLY A 86 30.22 -4.20 -0.94
C GLY A 86 30.98 -5.52 -1.14
N ASP A 87 31.18 -6.25 -0.04
CA ASP A 87 31.88 -7.54 -0.02
C ASP A 87 30.99 -8.70 -0.50
N VAL A 88 30.66 -8.67 -1.79
CA VAL A 88 29.90 -9.75 -2.43
C VAL A 88 30.75 -10.99 -2.65
N LYS A 89 30.09 -12.15 -2.69
CA LYS A 89 30.70 -13.33 -3.30
C LYS A 89 30.77 -13.12 -4.82
N GLY A 90 31.98 -13.05 -5.38
CA GLY A 90 32.21 -12.78 -6.81
C GLY A 90 32.91 -11.43 -7.01
N SER A 91 32.37 -10.60 -7.90
CA SER A 91 32.79 -9.20 -8.07
C SER A 91 31.58 -8.28 -8.26
N ASP A 92 31.80 -6.97 -8.20
CA ASP A 92 30.80 -5.93 -8.48
C ASP A 92 30.11 -6.09 -9.85
N THR A 93 30.78 -6.67 -10.82
CA THR A 93 30.28 -6.91 -12.19
C THR A 93 29.94 -8.39 -12.44
N HIS A 94 30.13 -9.25 -11.44
CA HIS A 94 29.82 -10.68 -11.49
C HIS A 94 29.40 -11.23 -10.13
N ILE A 95 28.27 -10.72 -9.62
CA ILE A 95 27.74 -11.09 -8.31
C ILE A 95 27.22 -12.53 -8.32
N GLN A 96 27.75 -13.37 -7.44
CA GLN A 96 27.22 -14.72 -7.17
C GLN A 96 26.25 -14.70 -5.98
N GLN A 97 26.54 -13.91 -4.95
CA GLN A 97 25.69 -13.68 -3.78
C GLN A 97 25.86 -12.24 -3.32
N LEU A 98 24.74 -11.54 -3.12
CA LEU A 98 24.73 -10.22 -2.48
C LEU A 98 25.14 -10.34 -1.01
N ASN A 99 25.73 -9.29 -0.46
CA ASN A 99 25.95 -9.15 0.98
C ASN A 99 24.79 -8.33 1.58
N GLU A 100 23.78 -9.00 2.15
CA GLU A 100 22.61 -8.31 2.72
C GLU A 100 22.90 -7.60 4.05
N GLN A 101 24.08 -7.81 4.66
CA GLN A 101 24.55 -7.00 5.78
C GLN A 101 25.01 -5.60 5.34
N GLU A 102 25.18 -5.37 4.04
CA GLU A 102 25.57 -4.09 3.43
C GLU A 102 24.50 -3.62 2.42
N ARG A 103 24.88 -2.80 1.43
CA ARG A 103 23.98 -2.27 0.40
C ARG A 103 23.76 -3.30 -0.70
N TYR A 104 22.51 -3.66 -0.97
CA TYR A 104 22.21 -4.78 -1.86
C TYR A 104 21.12 -4.52 -2.91
N SER A 105 20.58 -3.30 -3.01
CA SER A 105 19.44 -3.03 -3.89
C SER A 105 19.38 -1.61 -4.46
N TRP A 106 18.80 -1.47 -5.65
CA TRP A 106 18.35 -0.18 -6.19
C TRP A 106 17.01 0.28 -5.61
N ILE A 107 16.36 -0.54 -4.80
CA ILE A 107 15.08 -0.21 -4.14
C ILE A 107 15.41 0.41 -2.78
N LYS A 108 14.96 1.65 -2.54
CA LYS A 108 15.03 2.28 -1.21
C LYS A 108 14.12 1.55 -0.21
N ALA A 109 14.30 1.82 1.08
CA ALA A 109 13.54 1.18 2.13
C ALA A 109 12.51 2.15 2.77
N PRO A 110 11.29 2.30 2.19
CA PRO A 110 10.24 3.10 2.81
C PRO A 110 9.73 2.46 4.11
N ARG A 111 9.41 3.29 5.09
CA ARG A 111 8.81 2.94 6.39
C ARG A 111 7.71 3.94 6.74
N TRP A 112 6.71 3.50 7.48
CA TRP A 112 5.68 4.36 8.07
C TRP A 112 5.85 4.38 9.60
N HIS A 113 6.19 5.54 10.17
CA HIS A 113 6.60 5.66 11.58
C HIS A 113 7.66 4.60 11.97
N GLY A 114 8.66 4.38 11.10
CA GLY A 114 9.70 3.35 11.29
C GLY A 114 9.27 1.91 11.03
N HIS A 115 7.98 1.62 10.83
CA HIS A 115 7.48 0.27 10.59
C HIS A 115 7.59 -0.11 9.10
N ALA A 116 8.02 -1.35 8.84
CA ALA A 116 7.93 -1.94 7.51
C ALA A 116 6.46 -2.34 7.24
N MET A 117 5.93 -1.95 6.09
CA MET A 117 4.51 -2.11 5.76
C MET A 117 4.32 -2.99 4.52
N GLU A 118 3.30 -3.83 4.52
CA GLU A 118 2.77 -4.43 3.30
C GLU A 118 1.73 -3.52 2.66
N VAL A 119 1.80 -3.36 1.33
CA VAL A 119 0.85 -2.58 0.53
C VAL A 119 0.20 -3.46 -0.55
N GLY A 120 -0.83 -2.93 -1.22
CA GLY A 120 -1.48 -3.60 -2.34
C GLY A 120 -2.86 -4.17 -2.00
N PRO A 121 -3.39 -5.09 -2.82
CA PRO A 121 -4.78 -5.54 -2.72
C PRO A 121 -5.16 -6.09 -1.34
N LEU A 122 -4.31 -6.96 -0.77
CA LEU A 122 -4.57 -7.52 0.56
C LEU A 122 -4.60 -6.45 1.65
N ALA A 123 -3.65 -5.51 1.63
CA ALA A 123 -3.60 -4.40 2.58
C ALA A 123 -4.88 -3.55 2.51
N ARG A 124 -5.32 -3.18 1.30
CA ARG A 124 -6.54 -2.39 1.08
C ARG A 124 -7.78 -3.14 1.53
N THR A 125 -7.91 -4.43 1.21
CA THR A 125 -9.01 -5.27 1.69
C THR A 125 -9.07 -5.31 3.21
N LEU A 126 -7.93 -5.54 3.89
CA LEU A 126 -7.88 -5.57 5.36
C LEU A 126 -8.26 -4.21 5.98
N ILE A 127 -7.70 -3.12 5.47
CA ILE A 127 -8.03 -1.77 5.93
C ILE A 127 -9.52 -1.46 5.75
N ALA A 128 -10.10 -1.74 4.58
CA ALA A 128 -11.51 -1.50 4.31
C ALA A 128 -12.43 -2.38 5.15
N TYR A 129 -12.10 -3.69 5.29
CA TYR A 129 -12.84 -4.63 6.13
C TYR A 129 -12.88 -4.16 7.59
N HIS A 130 -11.73 -3.80 8.16
CA HIS A 130 -11.64 -3.36 9.54
C HIS A 130 -12.15 -1.94 9.80
N LYS A 131 -12.28 -1.11 8.76
CA LYS A 131 -13.01 0.17 8.81
C LYS A 131 -14.53 0.03 8.65
N GLY A 132 -15.02 -1.19 8.44
CA GLY A 132 -16.46 -1.44 8.36
C GLY A 132 -17.07 -1.20 6.97
N ASP A 133 -16.28 -1.21 5.89
CA ASP A 133 -16.84 -1.07 4.54
C ASP A 133 -17.74 -2.27 4.21
N ALA A 134 -19.04 -2.03 4.09
CA ALA A 134 -20.05 -3.08 3.98
C ALA A 134 -19.85 -3.97 2.75
N ALA A 135 -19.48 -3.38 1.60
CA ALA A 135 -19.26 -4.12 0.37
C ALA A 135 -18.03 -5.04 0.46
N THR A 136 -16.96 -4.55 1.08
CA THR A 136 -15.76 -5.35 1.36
C THR A 136 -16.06 -6.48 2.34
N ILE A 137 -16.73 -6.20 3.46
CA ILE A 137 -17.10 -7.22 4.45
C ILE A 137 -17.91 -8.33 3.80
N GLU A 138 -18.98 -7.98 3.08
CA GLU A 138 -19.85 -8.97 2.44
C GLU A 138 -19.08 -9.84 1.43
N SER A 139 -18.26 -9.22 0.59
CA SER A 139 -17.51 -9.94 -0.44
C SER A 139 -16.45 -10.87 0.15
N VAL A 140 -15.71 -10.39 1.15
CA VAL A 140 -14.67 -11.17 1.84
C VAL A 140 -15.29 -12.32 2.63
N ASP A 141 -16.33 -12.07 3.43
CA ASP A 141 -16.97 -13.11 4.23
C ASP A 141 -17.56 -14.21 3.35
N ARG A 142 -18.19 -13.83 2.23
CA ARG A 142 -18.69 -14.78 1.23
C ARG A 142 -17.57 -15.62 0.63
N MET A 143 -16.46 -14.98 0.23
CA MET A 143 -15.31 -15.64 -0.36
C MET A 143 -14.65 -16.63 0.62
N MET A 144 -14.42 -16.22 1.86
CA MET A 144 -13.81 -17.07 2.88
C MET A 144 -14.74 -18.22 3.30
N SER A 145 -16.05 -17.96 3.40
CA SER A 145 -17.06 -18.99 3.67
C SER A 145 -17.12 -20.04 2.56
N ALA A 146 -17.07 -19.63 1.28
CA ALA A 146 -17.08 -20.57 0.15
C ALA A 146 -15.86 -21.50 0.17
N LEU A 147 -14.71 -21.00 0.62
CA LEU A 147 -13.48 -21.77 0.77
C LEU A 147 -13.42 -22.55 2.10
N LYS A 148 -14.39 -22.36 3.00
CA LYS A 148 -14.39 -22.90 4.37
C LYS A 148 -13.11 -22.56 5.15
N LEU A 149 -12.60 -21.35 4.94
CA LEU A 149 -11.42 -20.83 5.61
C LEU A 149 -11.83 -19.75 6.62
N PRO A 150 -11.15 -19.65 7.79
CA PRO A 150 -11.33 -18.51 8.68
C PRO A 150 -10.84 -17.22 8.01
N LEU A 151 -11.30 -16.05 8.47
CA LEU A 151 -10.87 -14.75 7.95
C LEU A 151 -9.33 -14.61 7.92
N ALA A 152 -8.63 -15.09 8.95
CA ALA A 152 -7.17 -15.09 9.02
C ALA A 152 -6.49 -15.82 7.82
N GLY A 153 -7.20 -16.70 7.12
CA GLY A 153 -6.71 -17.35 5.90
C GLY A 153 -6.42 -16.37 4.75
N ILE A 154 -6.99 -15.16 4.79
CA ILE A 154 -6.73 -14.11 3.80
C ILE A 154 -5.34 -13.48 3.96
N GLN A 155 -4.73 -13.55 5.15
CA GLN A 155 -3.39 -13.03 5.44
C GLN A 155 -2.30 -14.01 4.98
N SER A 156 -2.33 -14.35 3.69
CA SER A 156 -1.49 -15.39 3.09
C SER A 156 -1.20 -15.11 1.62
N THR A 157 -0.26 -15.84 1.02
CA THR A 157 -0.02 -15.77 -0.43
C THR A 157 -1.27 -16.08 -1.25
N LEU A 158 -2.07 -17.06 -0.83
CA LEU A 158 -3.36 -17.35 -1.46
C LEU A 158 -4.32 -16.17 -1.32
N GLY A 159 -4.42 -15.60 -0.11
CA GLY A 159 -5.28 -14.46 0.14
C GLY A 159 -4.92 -13.22 -0.67
N ARG A 160 -3.63 -12.98 -0.95
CA ARG A 160 -3.21 -11.92 -1.90
C ARG A 160 -3.79 -12.10 -3.30
N ILE A 161 -3.91 -13.35 -3.77
CA ILE A 161 -4.50 -13.66 -5.08
C ILE A 161 -6.01 -13.44 -5.04
N LEU A 162 -6.66 -13.93 -3.98
CA LEU A 162 -8.09 -13.77 -3.75
C LEU A 162 -8.49 -12.27 -3.68
N CYS A 163 -7.78 -11.47 -2.89
CA CYS A 163 -7.99 -10.02 -2.79
C CYS A 163 -7.82 -9.31 -4.14
N ARG A 164 -6.88 -9.75 -4.99
CA ARG A 164 -6.72 -9.19 -6.34
C ARG A 164 -7.94 -9.47 -7.23
N ALA A 165 -8.51 -10.68 -7.15
CA ALA A 165 -9.72 -11.03 -7.89
C ALA A 165 -10.94 -10.24 -7.38
N HIS A 166 -11.07 -10.10 -6.06
CA HIS A 166 -12.08 -9.26 -5.41
C HIS A 166 -11.98 -7.79 -5.88
N GLU A 167 -10.77 -7.20 -5.87
CA GLU A 167 -10.58 -5.82 -6.34
C GLU A 167 -10.88 -5.66 -7.83
N ALA A 168 -10.57 -6.66 -8.66
CA ALA A 168 -10.94 -6.62 -10.09
C ALA A 168 -12.46 -6.55 -10.28
N GLN A 169 -13.22 -7.35 -9.51
CA GLN A 169 -14.68 -7.29 -9.52
C GLN A 169 -15.18 -5.91 -9.05
N TRP A 170 -14.66 -5.41 -7.92
CA TRP A 170 -15.02 -4.10 -7.38
C TRP A 170 -14.76 -2.98 -8.39
N ALA A 171 -13.60 -3.01 -9.05
CA ALA A 171 -13.20 -2.00 -10.01
C ALA A 171 -14.12 -1.98 -11.24
N VAL A 172 -14.53 -3.13 -11.76
CA VAL A 172 -15.49 -3.21 -12.86
C VAL A 172 -16.84 -2.60 -12.47
N SER A 173 -17.33 -2.86 -11.26
CA SER A 173 -18.55 -2.19 -10.78
C SER A 173 -18.37 -0.68 -10.64
N LYS A 174 -17.19 -0.22 -10.22
CA LYS A 174 -16.89 1.22 -10.10
C LYS A 174 -16.72 1.91 -11.45
N LEU A 175 -16.25 1.21 -12.49
CA LEU A 175 -16.23 1.75 -13.86
C LEU A 175 -17.64 2.15 -14.32
N GLN A 176 -18.63 1.27 -14.12
CA GLN A 176 -20.02 1.57 -14.45
C GLN A 176 -20.55 2.75 -13.62
N TYR A 177 -20.28 2.74 -12.31
CA TYR A 177 -20.68 3.82 -11.41
C TYR A 177 -20.16 5.20 -11.87
N PHE A 178 -18.87 5.31 -12.20
CA PHE A 178 -18.30 6.58 -12.67
C PHE A 178 -18.84 6.98 -14.04
N PHE A 179 -19.08 6.01 -14.93
CA PHE A 179 -19.74 6.27 -16.22
C PHE A 179 -21.15 6.85 -16.02
N ASP A 180 -21.95 6.26 -15.12
CA ASP A 180 -23.31 6.73 -14.84
C ASP A 180 -23.30 8.15 -14.23
N ARG A 181 -22.32 8.47 -13.39
CA ARG A 181 -22.13 9.83 -12.87
C ARG A 181 -21.80 10.82 -13.97
N LEU A 182 -20.86 10.48 -14.86
CA LEU A 182 -20.55 11.30 -16.03
C LEU A 182 -21.81 11.55 -16.88
N MET A 183 -22.56 10.50 -17.20
CA MET A 183 -23.78 10.61 -18.00
C MET A 183 -24.86 11.45 -17.29
N THR A 184 -24.94 11.38 -15.96
CA THR A 184 -25.85 12.20 -15.15
C THR A 184 -25.46 13.68 -15.24
N ASN A 185 -24.18 14.00 -15.09
CA ASN A 185 -23.68 15.37 -15.25
C ASN A 185 -24.00 15.92 -16.65
N LEU A 186 -23.72 15.13 -17.71
CA LEU A 186 -24.00 15.53 -19.09
C LEU A 186 -25.50 15.77 -19.35
N LYS A 187 -26.38 14.94 -18.78
CA LYS A 187 -27.84 15.12 -18.86
C LYS A 187 -28.31 16.40 -18.15
N ASN A 188 -27.63 16.77 -17.07
CA ASN A 188 -27.90 18.00 -16.32
C ASN A 188 -27.23 19.24 -16.92
N GLY A 189 -26.53 19.11 -18.05
CA GLY A 189 -25.90 20.21 -18.76
C GLY A 189 -24.50 20.58 -18.27
N ASP A 190 -23.93 19.82 -17.33
CA ASP A 190 -22.54 19.96 -16.92
C ASP A 190 -21.62 19.23 -17.93
N ARG A 191 -20.91 20.02 -18.75
CA ARG A 191 -20.11 19.56 -19.90
C ARG A 191 -18.61 19.96 -19.83
N ALA A 192 -18.15 20.36 -18.64
CA ALA A 192 -16.84 20.94 -18.32
C ALA A 192 -16.61 22.43 -18.71
N HIS A 193 -16.04 23.15 -17.73
CA HIS A 193 -15.48 24.52 -17.68
C HIS A 193 -16.38 25.72 -18.02
N ARG A 194 -17.02 26.27 -16.98
CA ARG A 194 -16.67 27.63 -16.51
C ARG A 194 -16.11 27.54 -15.11
#